data_AF-A0A1B8ZNP6-F1
#
_entry.id   AF-A0A1B8ZNP6-F1
#
_cell.length_a   1.000
_cell.length_b   1.000
_cell.length_c   1.000
_cell.angle_alpha   90.00
_cell.angle_beta   90.00
_cell.angle_gamma   90.00
#
_symmetry.space_group_name_H-M   'P 1'
#
loop_
_entity.id
_entity.type
_entity.pdbx_description
1 polymer ?
#
loop_
_entity_poly.entity_id
_entity_poly.type
_entity_poly.pdbx_seq_one_letter_code
_entity_poly.pdbx_strand_id
1 'polypeptide(L)'
;MESNSIFFADGSDPDMLKAYQKAQETFKYFWREQSWEYRRIIPGLDVACVKTLFEEQDAETGESLAEHMWINEVAFDGENVKGYLINEPHSLQNIQVGDYVEIPLSHLTDWLFAITPSVPQSKGLSKLFSSSKPVLPKTYGGFTIQKMRADMSDPERKEHDDAWQLDFGDYNDIQVVNNQKENPENLIEHPMSKNMKEKFIEFLQQNPDELLHADEDGLTLLHRETIAGNLTIVQAALDAGADKNVLSGKGKTALDYARELKWEHIIPVLEH
;
A
#
# COMPACT_ATOMS: atom_id res chain seq x y z
N MET A 1 29.67 -3.77 2.16
CA MET A 1 29.42 -2.87 3.31
C MET A 1 29.06 -1.53 2.71
N GLU A 2 27.80 -1.38 2.34
CA GLU A 2 27.27 -0.10 1.87
C GLU A 2 26.75 0.65 3.09
N SER A 3 27.20 1.88 3.23
CA SER A 3 26.87 2.76 4.35
C SER A 3 25.43 3.23 4.19
N ASN A 4 24.50 2.53 4.85
CA ASN A 4 23.19 3.08 5.18
C ASN A 4 23.40 4.20 6.21
N SER A 5 23.60 5.42 5.74
CA SER A 5 23.57 6.61 6.59
C SER A 5 22.12 6.88 7.00
N ILE A 6 21.84 6.64 8.28
CA ILE A 6 20.52 6.66 8.92
C ILE A 6 20.09 8.11 9.22
N PHE A 7 18.89 8.43 8.72
CA PHE A 7 17.85 9.39 9.12
C PHE A 7 18.14 10.32 10.33
N PHE A 8 18.11 11.64 10.11
CA PHE A 8 17.98 12.63 11.18
C PHE A 8 16.93 13.70 10.86
N ALA A 9 15.69 13.44 11.30
CA ALA A 9 14.91 14.29 12.19
C ALA A 9 13.78 13.40 12.74
N ASP A 10 13.74 13.14 14.06
CA ASP A 10 12.82 12.22 14.77
C ASP A 10 13.20 10.72 14.93
N GLY A 11 14.07 10.18 14.07
CA GLY A 11 14.42 8.75 14.01
C GLY A 11 15.23 8.15 15.19
N SER A 12 15.34 8.83 16.33
CA SER A 12 16.02 8.29 17.52
C SER A 12 15.12 7.45 18.41
N ASP A 13 13.79 7.56 18.26
CA ASP A 13 12.84 6.74 19.02
C ASP A 13 12.81 5.30 18.47
N PRO A 14 13.25 4.30 19.25
CA PRO A 14 13.27 2.91 18.79
C PRO A 14 11.90 2.38 18.36
N ASP A 15 10.81 2.89 18.92
CA ASP A 15 9.46 2.44 18.56
C ASP A 15 8.96 3.10 17.27
N MET A 16 9.39 4.33 16.97
CA MET A 16 9.18 4.93 15.64
C MET A 16 9.94 4.17 14.56
N LEU A 17 11.20 3.80 14.81
CA LEU A 17 11.97 3.01 13.85
C LEU A 17 11.33 1.65 13.57
N LYS A 18 10.75 0.99 14.59
CA LYS A 18 9.97 -0.23 14.40
C LYS A 18 8.71 0.02 13.57
N ALA A 19 8.04 1.15 13.76
CA ALA A 19 6.88 1.53 12.95
C ALA A 19 7.27 1.70 11.47
N TYR A 20 8.39 2.37 11.18
CA TYR A 20 8.92 2.49 9.81
C TYR A 20 9.18 1.12 9.19
N GLN A 21 9.89 0.25 9.92
CA GLN A 21 10.16 -1.12 9.46
C GLN A 21 8.88 -1.91 9.21
N LYS A 22 7.87 -1.79 10.08
CA LYS A 22 6.58 -2.46 9.89
C LYS A 22 5.85 -1.94 8.67
N ALA A 23 5.88 -0.63 8.41
CA ALA A 23 5.31 -0.07 7.20
C ALA A 23 5.98 -0.66 5.95
N GLN A 24 7.31 -0.71 5.90
CA GLN A 24 8.07 -1.29 4.79
C GLN A 24 7.77 -2.78 4.58
N GLU A 25 7.79 -3.58 5.65
CA GLU A 25 7.51 -5.02 5.61
C GLU A 25 6.11 -5.36 5.08
N THR A 26 5.15 -4.48 5.34
CA THR A 26 3.74 -4.72 5.06
C THR A 26 3.21 -3.93 3.87
N PHE A 27 4.01 -3.04 3.28
CA PHE A 27 3.64 -2.23 2.12
C PHE A 27 3.10 -3.04 0.94
N LYS A 28 3.58 -4.27 0.76
CA LYS A 28 3.05 -5.20 -0.25
C LYS A 28 1.52 -5.40 -0.16
N TYR A 29 0.93 -5.28 1.03
CA TYR A 29 -0.52 -5.36 1.22
C TYR A 29 -1.23 -4.08 0.77
N PHE A 30 -0.66 -2.92 1.06
CA PHE A 30 -1.12 -1.63 0.53
C PHE A 30 -1.10 -1.66 -1.00
N TRP A 31 0.04 -2.03 -1.60
CA TRP A 31 0.15 -2.08 -3.06
C TRP A 31 -0.82 -3.08 -3.68
N ARG A 32 -0.99 -4.26 -3.05
CA ARG A 32 -1.97 -5.25 -3.51
C ARG A 32 -3.38 -4.66 -3.55
N GLU A 33 -3.83 -3.97 -2.50
CA GLU A 33 -5.14 -3.32 -2.50
C GLU A 33 -5.23 -2.22 -3.57
N GLN A 34 -4.24 -1.33 -3.63
CA GLN A 34 -4.19 -0.23 -4.59
C GLN A 34 -4.20 -0.71 -6.05
N SER A 35 -3.50 -1.82 -6.34
CA SER A 35 -3.47 -2.42 -7.67
C SER A 35 -4.84 -2.92 -8.14
N TRP A 36 -5.70 -3.35 -7.20
CA TRP A 36 -7.09 -3.72 -7.47
C TRP A 36 -7.99 -2.50 -7.53
N GLU A 37 -7.71 -1.46 -6.73
CA GLU A 37 -8.43 -0.19 -6.75
C GLU A 37 -8.36 0.46 -8.14
N TYR A 38 -7.19 0.48 -8.78
CA TYR A 38 -7.03 1.01 -10.14
C TYR A 38 -7.80 0.24 -11.23
N ARG A 39 -8.33 -0.95 -10.92
CA ARG A 39 -9.17 -1.74 -11.83
C ARG A 39 -10.66 -1.47 -11.60
N ARG A 40 -11.02 -0.68 -10.59
CA ARG A 40 -12.43 -0.37 -10.28
C ARG A 40 -12.93 0.80 -11.09
N ILE A 41 -14.20 0.72 -11.50
CA ILE A 41 -14.93 1.84 -12.10
C ILE A 41 -15.42 2.80 -11.00
N ILE A 42 -15.86 2.24 -9.86
CA ILE A 42 -16.32 3.00 -8.70
C ILE A 42 -15.26 2.78 -7.61
N PRO A 43 -14.62 3.85 -7.12
CA PRO A 43 -13.63 3.75 -6.06
C PRO A 43 -14.18 3.02 -4.83
N GLY A 44 -13.38 2.11 -4.27
CA GLY A 44 -13.66 1.41 -3.03
C GLY A 44 -12.86 1.96 -1.85
N LEU A 45 -11.76 2.66 -2.11
CA LEU A 45 -10.94 3.28 -1.07
C LEU A 45 -11.37 4.74 -0.86
N ASP A 46 -11.53 5.13 0.40
CA ASP A 46 -11.78 6.53 0.77
C ASP A 46 -10.47 7.33 0.83
N VAL A 47 -9.37 6.67 1.19
CA VAL A 47 -8.01 7.22 1.26
C VAL A 47 -7.02 6.12 0.87
N ALA A 48 -5.96 6.49 0.14
CA ALA A 48 -4.78 5.66 -0.06
C ALA A 48 -3.55 6.55 -0.27
N CYS A 49 -2.61 6.51 0.66
CA CYS A 49 -1.40 7.31 0.63
C CYS A 49 -0.22 6.62 1.32
N VAL A 50 0.99 7.04 0.95
CA VAL A 50 2.26 6.62 1.56
C VAL A 50 2.98 7.83 2.14
N LYS A 51 3.84 7.64 3.13
CA LYS A 51 4.59 8.72 3.77
C LYS A 51 6.09 8.47 3.65
N THR A 52 6.86 9.50 3.35
CA THR A 52 8.33 9.44 3.31
C THR A 52 8.96 10.70 3.88
N LEU A 53 10.27 10.65 4.15
CA LEU A 53 11.06 11.78 4.59
C LEU A 53 11.58 12.54 3.37
N PHE A 54 11.38 13.85 3.37
CA PHE A 54 12.03 14.78 2.45
C PHE A 54 13.04 15.61 3.23
N GLU A 55 14.19 15.88 2.62
CA GLU A 55 15.28 16.61 3.25
C GLU A 55 15.74 17.76 2.36
N GLU A 56 16.12 18.85 2.99
CA GLU A 56 16.75 20.01 2.36
C GLU A 56 17.86 20.53 3.27
N GLN A 57 18.92 21.05 2.68
CA GLN A 57 19.88 21.86 3.41
C GLN A 57 19.58 23.33 3.14
N ASP A 58 19.26 24.08 4.20
CA ASP A 58 19.00 25.50 4.11
C ASP A 58 20.27 26.21 3.61
N ALA A 59 20.15 26.91 2.48
CA ALA A 59 21.29 27.48 1.79
C ALA A 59 21.91 28.69 2.53
N GLU A 60 21.17 29.35 3.41
CA GLU A 60 21.61 30.56 4.13
C GLU A 60 22.24 30.22 5.48
N THR A 61 21.63 29.30 6.21
CA THR A 61 22.00 28.92 7.58
C THR A 61 22.85 27.65 7.62
N GLY A 62 22.76 26.81 6.58
CA GLY A 62 23.39 25.48 6.51
C GLY A 62 22.66 24.41 7.33
N GLU A 63 21.49 24.72 7.92
CA GLU A 63 20.68 23.80 8.72
C GLU A 63 20.10 22.67 7.87
N SER A 64 20.07 21.45 8.42
CA SER A 64 19.37 20.32 7.79
C SER A 64 17.90 20.37 8.18
N LEU A 65 17.04 20.61 7.19
CA LEU A 65 15.59 20.58 7.30
C LEU A 65 15.08 19.23 6.84
N ALA A 66 14.10 18.67 7.54
CA ALA A 66 13.49 17.42 7.14
C ALA A 66 12.02 17.33 7.55
N GLU A 67 11.19 16.81 6.66
CA GLU A 67 9.75 16.68 6.88
C GLU A 67 9.21 15.35 6.37
N HIS A 68 8.40 14.69 7.20
CA HIS A 68 7.64 13.51 6.80
C HIS A 68 6.35 13.94 6.11
N MET A 69 6.20 13.63 4.82
CA MET A 69 5.08 14.07 4.02
C MET A 69 4.44 12.93 3.22
N TRP A 70 3.17 13.13 2.87
CA TRP A 70 2.31 12.15 2.23
C TRP A 70 2.32 12.25 0.70
N ILE A 71 2.25 11.11 0.05
CA ILE A 71 2.21 10.92 -1.39
C ILE A 71 0.96 10.08 -1.71
N ASN A 72 0.21 10.47 -2.76
CA ASN A 72 -0.92 9.70 -3.28
C ASN A 72 -0.66 9.21 -4.71
N GLU A 73 -1.71 8.66 -5.36
CA GLU A 73 -1.64 8.12 -6.72
C GLU A 73 -0.46 7.16 -6.87
N VAL A 74 -0.36 6.29 -5.87
CA VAL A 74 0.83 5.48 -5.63
C VAL A 74 0.96 4.40 -6.68
N ALA A 75 2.10 4.33 -7.35
CA ALA A 75 2.52 3.22 -8.19
C ALA A 75 3.73 2.50 -7.56
N PHE A 76 3.91 1.22 -7.89
CA PHE A 76 5.02 0.42 -7.38
C PHE A 76 5.50 -0.58 -8.42
N ASP A 77 6.81 -0.54 -8.70
CA ASP A 77 7.45 -1.36 -9.73
C ASP A 77 8.13 -2.62 -9.16
N GLY A 78 7.89 -2.92 -7.88
CA GLY A 78 8.54 -3.99 -7.14
C GLY A 78 9.73 -3.53 -6.29
N GLU A 79 10.28 -2.33 -6.52
CA GLU A 79 11.39 -1.78 -5.74
C GLU A 79 11.18 -0.32 -5.33
N ASN A 80 10.68 0.51 -6.24
CA ASN A 80 10.45 1.94 -6.02
C ASN A 80 8.96 2.25 -5.93
N VAL A 81 8.63 3.10 -4.96
CA VAL A 81 7.30 3.67 -4.76
C VAL A 81 7.28 5.03 -5.45
N LYS A 82 6.27 5.25 -6.29
CA LYS A 82 6.10 6.45 -7.12
C LYS A 82 4.76 7.11 -6.80
N GLY A 83 4.65 8.43 -6.94
CA GLY A 83 3.38 9.13 -6.77
C GLY A 83 3.54 10.65 -6.74
N TYR A 84 2.55 11.36 -6.19
CA TYR A 84 2.58 12.82 -6.10
C TYR A 84 2.42 13.32 -4.66
N LEU A 85 3.20 14.34 -4.27
CA LEU A 85 3.10 14.96 -2.96
C LEU A 85 1.74 15.64 -2.76
N ILE A 86 1.08 15.42 -1.60
CA ILE A 86 -0.28 15.92 -1.35
C ILE A 86 -0.43 16.94 -0.22
N ASN A 87 0.61 17.19 0.58
CA ASN A 87 0.56 18.19 1.64
C ASN A 87 1.65 19.25 1.44
N GLU A 88 1.32 20.48 1.83
CA GLU A 88 2.24 21.61 1.75
C GLU A 88 3.44 21.37 2.69
N PRO A 89 4.67 21.53 2.21
CA PRO A 89 5.84 21.58 3.08
C PRO A 89 5.80 22.84 3.96
N HIS A 90 6.31 22.72 5.19
CA HIS A 90 6.31 23.84 6.14
C HIS A 90 7.59 24.69 6.05
N SER A 91 8.72 24.04 5.86
CA SER A 91 10.08 24.60 5.92
C SER A 91 10.87 24.29 4.66
N LEU A 92 10.55 23.19 3.97
CA LEU A 92 11.19 22.84 2.71
C LEU A 92 10.73 23.77 1.57
N GLN A 93 11.69 24.22 0.77
CA GLN A 93 11.54 25.09 -0.41
C GLN A 93 11.88 24.35 -1.71
N ASN A 94 12.54 23.20 -1.62
CA ASN A 94 12.98 22.40 -2.78
C ASN A 94 11.90 21.48 -3.37
N ILE A 95 10.70 21.44 -2.78
CA ILE A 95 9.58 20.59 -3.19
C ILE A 95 8.27 21.32 -2.93
N GLN A 96 7.21 21.00 -3.68
CA GLN A 96 5.86 21.57 -3.52
C GLN A 96 4.77 20.52 -3.81
N VAL A 97 3.54 20.81 -3.37
CA VAL A 97 2.37 19.95 -3.62
C VAL A 97 2.20 19.69 -5.13
N GLY A 98 1.94 18.44 -5.48
CA GLY A 98 1.78 17.99 -6.86
C GLY A 98 3.07 17.60 -7.57
N ASP A 99 4.24 17.79 -6.94
CA ASP A 99 5.50 17.28 -7.48
C ASP A 99 5.48 15.74 -7.54
N TYR A 100 6.01 15.19 -8.63
CA TYR A 100 6.22 13.76 -8.80
C TYR A 100 7.41 13.30 -7.95
N VAL A 101 7.22 12.19 -7.24
CA VAL A 101 8.20 11.63 -6.33
C VAL A 101 8.39 10.15 -6.64
N GLU A 102 9.65 9.73 -6.71
CA GLU A 102 10.05 8.32 -6.77
C GLU A 102 11.06 8.04 -5.66
N ILE A 103 10.76 7.07 -4.80
CA ILE A 103 11.62 6.66 -3.69
C ILE A 103 11.81 5.14 -3.67
N PRO A 104 12.97 4.65 -3.21
CA PRO A 104 13.10 3.24 -2.85
C PRO A 104 12.11 2.85 -1.75
N LEU A 105 11.59 1.62 -1.77
CA LEU A 105 10.71 1.12 -0.70
C LEU A 105 11.33 1.23 0.69
N SER A 106 12.66 1.15 0.81
CA SER A 106 13.40 1.33 2.07
C SER A 106 13.31 2.75 2.66
N HIS A 107 12.86 3.74 1.89
CA HIS A 107 12.63 5.12 2.35
C HIS A 107 11.17 5.38 2.74
N LEU A 108 10.29 4.40 2.55
CA LEU A 108 8.91 4.50 3.02
C LEU A 108 8.90 4.49 4.55
N THR A 109 8.19 5.44 5.14
CA THR A 109 8.09 5.64 6.59
C THR A 109 6.70 5.28 7.12
N ASP A 110 5.66 5.41 6.29
CA ASP A 110 4.33 4.89 6.61
C ASP A 110 3.50 4.66 5.35
N TRP A 111 2.36 4.00 5.50
CA TRP A 111 1.31 3.93 4.48
C TRP A 111 -0.05 3.78 5.14
N LEU A 112 -1.10 4.29 4.51
CA LEU A 112 -2.47 4.25 5.03
C LEU A 112 -3.44 4.06 3.88
N PHE A 113 -4.38 3.11 4.02
CA PHE A 113 -5.61 3.16 3.24
C PHE A 113 -6.82 3.03 4.15
N ALA A 114 -7.96 3.53 3.70
CA ALA A 114 -9.21 3.48 4.45
C ALA A 114 -10.38 3.02 3.58
N ILE A 115 -11.28 2.24 4.19
CA ILE A 115 -12.46 1.68 3.52
C ILE A 115 -13.67 1.88 4.42
N THR A 116 -14.71 2.51 3.88
CA THR A 116 -16.03 2.60 4.52
C THR A 116 -16.64 1.20 4.64
N PRO A 117 -16.81 0.67 5.87
CA PRO A 117 -17.41 -0.64 6.06
C PRO A 117 -18.82 -0.71 5.50
N SER A 118 -19.15 -1.80 4.81
CA SER A 118 -20.52 -2.08 4.40
C SER A 118 -21.37 -2.38 5.64
N VAL A 119 -22.23 -1.44 6.05
CA VAL A 119 -23.18 -1.67 7.15
C VAL A 119 -24.40 -2.42 6.61
N PRO A 120 -24.79 -3.55 7.22
CA PRO A 120 -26.05 -4.20 6.89
C PRO A 120 -27.20 -3.20 7.07
N GLN A 121 -27.93 -2.91 6.00
CA GLN A 121 -29.09 -2.00 6.09
C GLN A 121 -30.09 -2.57 7.11
N SER A 122 -30.38 -1.81 8.16
CA SER A 122 -31.42 -2.15 9.13
C SER A 122 -32.77 -2.25 8.41
N LYS A 123 -33.39 -3.43 8.39
CA LYS A 123 -34.71 -3.66 7.79
C LYS A 123 -35.82 -3.38 8.82
N GLY A 124 -36.91 -2.75 8.38
CA GLY A 124 -38.14 -2.56 9.18
C GLY A 124 -38.12 -1.33 10.10
N LEU A 125 -38.92 -1.38 11.17
CA LEU A 125 -39.14 -0.27 12.12
C LEU A 125 -37.86 0.23 12.82
N SER A 126 -36.78 -0.58 12.81
CA SER A 126 -35.44 -0.22 13.31
C SER A 126 -34.84 0.99 12.59
N LYS A 127 -35.21 1.25 11.32
CA LYS A 127 -34.76 2.42 10.55
C LYS A 127 -35.30 3.75 11.10
N LEU A 128 -36.46 3.75 11.76
CA LEU A 128 -37.10 4.96 12.31
C LEU A 128 -36.44 5.45 13.60
N PHE A 129 -35.70 4.59 14.29
CA PHE A 129 -35.06 4.87 15.57
C PHE A 129 -33.52 4.75 15.50
N SER A 130 -32.98 4.49 14.31
CA SER A 130 -31.53 4.48 14.06
C SER A 130 -31.02 5.91 14.00
N SER A 131 -30.33 6.35 15.05
CA SER A 131 -29.46 7.52 14.95
C SER A 131 -28.35 7.18 13.96
N SER A 132 -28.41 7.74 12.75
CA SER A 132 -27.39 7.55 11.72
C SER A 132 -26.11 8.28 12.10
N LYS A 133 -25.34 7.73 13.05
CA LYS A 133 -23.93 8.12 13.14
C LYS A 133 -23.28 7.73 11.81
N PRO A 134 -22.55 8.65 11.15
CA PRO A 134 -21.81 8.30 9.96
C PRO A 134 -20.85 7.17 10.30
N VAL A 135 -20.79 6.18 9.43
CA VAL A 135 -19.87 5.06 9.55
C VAL A 135 -18.54 5.60 9.04
N LEU A 136 -17.58 5.79 9.93
CA LEU A 136 -16.27 6.30 9.53
C LEU A 136 -15.53 5.23 8.72
N PRO A 137 -14.76 5.62 7.69
CA PRO A 137 -13.86 4.71 7.00
C PRO A 137 -12.86 4.09 7.97
N LYS A 138 -12.76 2.77 7.96
CA LYS A 138 -11.82 2.03 8.79
C LYS A 138 -10.44 2.04 8.14
N THR A 139 -9.41 2.33 8.92
CA THR A 139 -8.04 2.40 8.42
C THR A 139 -7.29 1.07 8.48
N TYR A 140 -6.32 0.92 7.59
CA TYR A 140 -5.36 -0.16 7.54
C TYR A 140 -3.95 0.43 7.37
N GLY A 141 -2.95 -0.16 8.04
CA GLY A 141 -1.62 0.44 8.17
C GLY A 141 -1.60 1.61 9.16
N GLY A 142 -0.88 2.68 8.81
CA GLY A 142 -0.71 3.88 9.63
C GLY A 142 0.18 3.62 10.84
N PHE A 143 1.26 2.87 10.70
CA PHE A 143 2.07 2.39 11.81
C PHE A 143 2.64 3.52 12.66
N THR A 144 3.04 4.62 12.02
CA THR A 144 3.59 5.79 12.72
C THR A 144 2.48 6.57 13.42
N ILE A 145 1.29 6.65 12.80
CA ILE A 145 0.09 7.22 13.41
C ILE A 145 -0.29 6.42 14.66
N GLN A 146 -0.27 5.09 14.57
CA GLN A 146 -0.63 4.19 15.67
C GLN A 146 0.38 4.25 16.81
N LYS A 147 1.68 4.38 16.50
CA LYS A 147 2.70 4.68 17.50
C LYS A 147 2.34 5.98 18.23
N MET A 148 2.11 7.07 17.51
CA MET A 148 1.73 8.35 18.13
C MET A 148 0.45 8.23 18.98
N ARG A 149 -0.56 7.50 18.50
CA ARG A 149 -1.81 7.22 19.23
C ARG A 149 -1.59 6.39 20.50
N ALA A 150 -0.52 5.61 20.59
CA ALA A 150 -0.20 4.85 21.81
C ALA A 150 0.20 5.77 22.98
N ASP A 151 0.79 6.93 22.67
CA ASP A 151 1.20 7.94 23.67
C ASP A 151 0.03 8.86 24.10
N MET A 152 -1.10 8.82 23.39
CA MET A 152 -2.31 9.62 23.66
C MET A 152 -3.19 8.99 24.76
N SER A 153 -3.99 9.82 25.42
CA SER A 153 -5.12 9.38 26.24
C SER A 153 -6.34 9.01 25.38
N ASP A 154 -7.36 8.38 25.98
CA ASP A 154 -8.60 8.03 25.25
C ASP A 154 -9.32 9.27 24.65
N PRO A 155 -9.45 10.41 25.37
CA PRO A 155 -10.02 11.62 24.79
C PRO A 155 -9.19 12.19 23.64
N GLU A 156 -7.87 12.23 23.76
CA GLU A 156 -6.97 12.73 22.71
C GLU A 156 -7.04 11.86 21.44
N ARG A 157 -7.07 10.52 21.60
CA ARG A 157 -7.31 9.62 20.46
C ARG A 157 -8.65 9.88 19.80
N LYS A 158 -9.70 10.12 20.59
CA LYS A 158 -11.02 10.43 20.04
C LYS A 158 -11.02 11.74 19.25
N GLU A 159 -10.40 12.79 19.79
CA GLU A 159 -10.27 14.08 19.10
C GLU A 159 -9.44 13.96 17.83
N HIS A 160 -8.35 13.18 17.87
CA HIS A 160 -7.55 12.84 16.71
C HIS A 160 -8.38 12.13 15.62
N ASP A 161 -9.06 11.05 15.97
CA ASP A 161 -9.87 10.26 15.02
C ASP A 161 -11.03 11.11 14.44
N ASP A 162 -11.66 11.94 15.28
CA ASP A 162 -12.68 12.90 14.86
C ASP A 162 -12.09 13.99 13.92
N ALA A 163 -10.86 14.45 14.13
CA ALA A 163 -10.22 15.43 13.24
C ALA A 163 -9.94 14.85 11.84
N TRP A 164 -9.57 13.57 11.77
CA TRP A 164 -9.30 12.87 10.51
C TRP A 164 -10.57 12.33 9.84
N GLN A 165 -11.68 12.24 10.58
CA GLN A 165 -12.91 11.57 10.13
C GLN A 165 -12.66 10.11 9.71
N LEU A 166 -11.76 9.42 10.42
CA LEU A 166 -11.38 8.03 10.17
C LEU A 166 -11.49 7.19 11.46
N ASP A 167 -11.81 5.91 11.32
CA ASP A 167 -11.75 4.94 12.41
C ASP A 167 -10.39 4.22 12.38
N PHE A 168 -9.50 4.64 13.27
CA PHE A 168 -8.17 4.04 13.44
C PHE A 168 -8.17 2.77 14.30
N GLY A 169 -9.29 2.42 14.95
CA GLY A 169 -9.37 1.24 15.80
C GLY A 169 -8.38 1.24 16.98
N ASP A 170 -8.03 0.03 17.43
CA ASP A 170 -7.07 -0.21 18.51
C ASP A 170 -5.63 -0.06 17.99
N TYR A 171 -4.85 0.83 18.62
CA TYR A 171 -3.46 1.09 18.26
C TYR A 171 -2.54 -0.12 18.49
N ASN A 172 -2.95 -1.11 19.28
CA ASN A 172 -2.22 -2.37 19.47
C ASN A 172 -2.54 -3.44 18.42
N ASP A 173 -3.55 -3.22 17.57
CA ASP A 173 -4.04 -4.21 16.61
C ASP A 173 -4.26 -3.60 15.23
N ILE A 174 -3.12 -3.34 14.58
CA ILE A 174 -3.03 -2.74 13.26
C ILE A 174 -3.31 -3.79 12.20
N GLN A 175 -4.42 -3.64 11.48
CA GLN A 175 -4.78 -4.50 10.35
C GLN A 175 -4.15 -3.98 9.07
N VAL A 176 -3.79 -4.90 8.17
CA VAL A 176 -3.12 -4.56 6.89
C VAL A 176 -3.93 -4.95 5.66
N VAL A 177 -5.01 -5.70 5.84
CA VAL A 177 -5.94 -6.10 4.77
C VAL A 177 -7.39 -5.98 5.22
N ASN A 178 -8.30 -5.71 4.27
CA ASN A 178 -9.72 -5.60 4.57
C ASN A 178 -10.31 -6.92 5.11
N ASN A 179 -11.19 -6.82 6.10
CA ASN A 179 -11.82 -7.95 6.79
C ASN A 179 -10.82 -9.01 7.31
N GLN A 180 -9.61 -8.59 7.73
CA GLN A 180 -8.54 -9.49 8.19
C GLN A 180 -8.96 -10.43 9.32
N LYS A 181 -9.81 -9.95 10.24
CA LYS A 181 -10.26 -10.73 11.40
C LYS A 181 -11.31 -11.75 11.02
N GLU A 182 -12.23 -11.35 10.15
CA GLU A 182 -13.34 -12.18 9.70
C GLU A 182 -12.89 -13.21 8.66
N ASN A 183 -11.89 -12.87 7.84
CA ASN A 183 -11.36 -13.68 6.74
C ASN A 183 -9.81 -13.64 6.75
N PRO A 184 -9.15 -14.37 7.66
CA PRO A 184 -7.68 -14.37 7.77
C PRO A 184 -6.95 -14.81 6.49
N GLU A 185 -7.59 -15.59 5.62
CA GLU A 185 -7.06 -15.98 4.32
C GLU A 185 -6.80 -14.79 3.37
N ASN A 186 -7.40 -13.62 3.64
CA ASN A 186 -7.11 -12.38 2.91
C ASN A 186 -5.66 -11.94 3.09
N LEU A 187 -4.97 -12.35 4.16
CA LEU A 187 -3.54 -12.12 4.31
C LEU A 187 -2.74 -12.90 3.25
N ILE A 188 -3.20 -14.08 2.87
CA ILE A 188 -2.51 -14.89 1.85
C ILE A 188 -2.77 -14.30 0.46
N GLU A 189 -4.04 -14.15 0.08
CA GLU A 189 -4.39 -13.70 -1.26
C GLU A 189 -5.64 -12.82 -1.24
N HIS A 190 -5.60 -11.73 -2.00
CA HIS A 190 -6.72 -10.80 -2.08
C HIS A 190 -7.97 -11.46 -2.70
N PRO A 191 -9.19 -11.26 -2.14
CA PRO A 191 -10.41 -11.86 -2.67
C PRO A 191 -10.67 -11.59 -4.14
N MET A 192 -10.30 -10.40 -4.65
CA MET A 192 -10.52 -10.08 -6.06
C MET A 192 -9.65 -10.93 -7.01
N SER A 193 -8.46 -11.35 -6.57
CA SER A 193 -7.62 -12.29 -7.36
C SER A 193 -8.37 -13.59 -7.65
N LYS A 194 -9.04 -14.14 -6.64
CA LYS A 194 -9.84 -15.35 -6.76
C LYS A 194 -11.11 -15.11 -7.59
N ASN A 195 -11.84 -14.04 -7.28
CA ASN A 195 -13.14 -13.75 -7.89
C ASN A 195 -13.05 -13.36 -9.37
N MET A 196 -11.90 -12.82 -9.80
CA MET A 196 -11.71 -12.35 -11.18
C MET A 196 -11.07 -13.39 -12.10
N LYS A 197 -10.72 -14.58 -11.59
CA LYS A 197 -10.04 -15.63 -12.36
C LYS A 197 -10.68 -15.90 -13.72
N GLU A 198 -11.98 -16.19 -13.75
CA GLU A 198 -12.66 -16.58 -15.00
C GLU A 198 -12.67 -15.45 -16.03
N LYS A 199 -12.97 -14.22 -15.59
CA LYS A 199 -12.92 -13.04 -16.46
C LYS A 199 -11.51 -12.75 -16.97
N PHE A 200 -10.50 -13.01 -16.15
CA PHE A 200 -9.10 -12.86 -16.54
C PHE A 200 -8.70 -13.89 -17.60
N ILE A 201 -9.12 -15.15 -17.45
CA ILE A 201 -8.90 -16.19 -18.46
C ILE A 201 -9.60 -15.82 -19.79
N GLU A 202 -10.86 -15.38 -19.73
CA GLU A 202 -11.60 -14.91 -20.91
C GLU A 202 -10.87 -13.74 -21.60
N PHE A 203 -10.34 -12.80 -20.80
CA PHE A 203 -9.55 -11.68 -21.32
C PHE A 203 -8.29 -12.15 -22.06
N LEU A 204 -7.51 -13.08 -21.49
CA LEU A 204 -6.32 -13.61 -22.15
C LEU A 204 -6.63 -14.43 -23.41
N GLN A 205 -7.77 -15.15 -23.43
CA GLN A 205 -8.20 -15.85 -24.64
C GLN A 205 -8.51 -14.90 -25.79
N GLN A 206 -9.06 -13.72 -25.48
CA GLN A 206 -9.35 -12.68 -26.46
C GLN A 206 -8.12 -11.85 -26.83
N ASN A 207 -7.14 -11.76 -25.93
CA ASN A 207 -5.96 -10.91 -26.05
C ASN A 207 -4.69 -11.67 -25.62
N PRO A 208 -4.28 -12.75 -26.33
CA PRO A 208 -3.15 -13.59 -25.92
C PRO A 208 -1.81 -12.83 -25.90
N ASP A 209 -1.66 -11.81 -26.75
CA ASP A 209 -0.44 -11.00 -26.85
C ASP A 209 -0.20 -10.13 -25.59
N GLU A 210 -1.20 -9.95 -24.73
CA GLU A 210 -1.06 -9.24 -23.44
C GLU A 210 -0.02 -9.88 -22.51
N LEU A 211 0.26 -11.18 -22.67
CA LEU A 211 1.32 -11.85 -21.92
C LEU A 211 2.73 -11.39 -22.33
N LEU A 212 2.88 -10.82 -23.53
CA LEU A 212 4.15 -10.39 -24.11
C LEU A 212 4.42 -8.89 -23.87
N HIS A 213 3.39 -8.12 -23.53
CA HIS A 213 3.53 -6.69 -23.31
C HIS A 213 4.22 -6.41 -21.96
N ALA A 214 5.17 -5.48 -22.01
CA ALA A 214 5.85 -4.92 -20.86
C ALA A 214 5.51 -3.41 -20.75
N ASP A 215 5.37 -2.92 -19.54
CA ASP A 215 5.19 -1.48 -19.28
C ASP A 215 6.52 -0.70 -19.37
N GLU A 216 6.49 0.57 -18.97
CA GLU A 216 7.65 1.47 -18.99
C GLU A 216 8.80 1.04 -18.06
N ASP A 217 8.51 0.24 -17.03
CA ASP A 217 9.50 -0.37 -16.13
C ASP A 217 9.97 -1.74 -16.65
N GLY A 218 9.51 -2.15 -17.83
CA GLY A 218 9.78 -3.45 -18.42
C GLY A 218 9.02 -4.59 -17.72
N LEU A 219 8.00 -4.31 -16.91
CA LEU A 219 7.25 -5.33 -16.20
C LEU A 219 6.17 -5.92 -17.11
N THR A 220 6.27 -7.22 -17.35
CA THR A 220 5.19 -7.97 -18.00
C THR A 220 3.98 -8.12 -17.07
N LEU A 221 2.86 -8.59 -17.61
CA LEU A 221 1.69 -8.96 -16.82
C LEU A 221 2.05 -9.89 -15.64
N LEU A 222 2.88 -10.91 -15.88
CA LEU A 222 3.28 -11.88 -14.85
C LEU A 222 4.04 -11.21 -13.68
N HIS A 223 4.93 -10.25 -13.99
CA HIS A 223 5.62 -9.46 -12.97
C HIS A 223 4.64 -8.66 -12.12
N ARG A 224 3.76 -7.88 -12.76
CA ARG A 224 2.81 -7.00 -12.06
C ARG A 224 1.87 -7.78 -11.14
N GLU A 225 1.33 -8.92 -11.60
CA GLU A 225 0.46 -9.77 -10.78
C GLU A 225 1.21 -10.46 -9.64
N THR A 226 2.49 -10.77 -9.83
CA THR A 226 3.34 -11.33 -8.78
C THR A 226 3.71 -10.27 -7.73
N ILE A 227 4.07 -9.05 -8.14
CA ILE A 227 4.33 -7.92 -7.24
C ILE A 227 3.08 -7.64 -6.40
N ALA A 228 1.89 -7.69 -7.00
CA ALA A 228 0.60 -7.55 -6.32
C ALA A 228 0.18 -8.79 -5.50
N GLY A 229 0.91 -9.91 -5.51
CA GLY A 229 0.58 -11.07 -4.67
C GLY A 229 -0.65 -11.87 -5.11
N ASN A 230 -1.02 -11.80 -6.39
CA ASN A 230 -2.25 -12.41 -6.96
C ASN A 230 -2.00 -13.85 -7.47
N LEU A 231 -1.81 -14.81 -6.56
CA LEU A 231 -1.50 -16.22 -6.88
C LEU A 231 -2.41 -16.82 -7.96
N THR A 232 -3.72 -16.64 -7.83
CA THR A 232 -4.70 -17.21 -8.75
C THR A 232 -4.52 -16.67 -10.17
N ILE A 233 -4.22 -15.37 -10.30
CA ILE A 233 -3.98 -14.73 -11.59
C ILE A 233 -2.61 -15.13 -12.15
N VAL A 234 -1.57 -15.22 -11.30
CA VAL A 234 -0.24 -15.71 -11.67
C VAL A 234 -0.34 -17.13 -12.26
N GLN A 235 -1.03 -18.05 -11.59
CA GLN A 235 -1.23 -19.40 -12.10
C GLN A 235 -1.97 -19.39 -13.45
N ALA A 236 -3.04 -18.61 -13.57
CA ALA A 236 -3.79 -18.51 -14.82
C ALA A 236 -2.95 -17.96 -15.98
N ALA A 237 -2.07 -16.98 -15.71
CA ALA A 237 -1.15 -16.45 -16.71
C ALA A 237 -0.12 -17.51 -17.16
N LEU A 238 0.44 -18.29 -16.23
CA LEU A 238 1.36 -19.38 -16.55
C LEU A 238 0.67 -20.49 -17.35
N ASP A 239 -0.54 -20.88 -16.96
CA ASP A 239 -1.35 -21.86 -17.68
C ASP A 239 -1.68 -21.40 -19.11
N ALA A 240 -1.78 -20.08 -19.31
CA ALA A 240 -1.97 -19.43 -20.62
C ALA A 240 -0.65 -19.24 -21.41
N GLY A 241 0.50 -19.64 -20.87
CA GLY A 241 1.79 -19.65 -21.56
C GLY A 241 2.69 -18.45 -21.27
N ALA A 242 2.46 -17.70 -20.19
CA ALA A 242 3.38 -16.63 -19.79
C ALA A 242 4.79 -17.19 -19.50
N ASP A 243 5.82 -16.57 -20.08
CA ASP A 243 7.21 -16.97 -19.81
C ASP A 243 7.68 -16.37 -18.48
N LYS A 244 7.90 -17.26 -17.50
CA LYS A 244 8.36 -16.92 -16.15
C LYS A 244 9.81 -16.46 -16.06
N ASN A 245 10.60 -16.64 -17.13
CA ASN A 245 12.02 -16.28 -17.16
C ASN A 245 12.29 -14.91 -17.79
N VAL A 246 11.26 -14.20 -18.24
CA VAL A 246 11.41 -12.83 -18.74
C VAL A 246 11.97 -11.95 -17.63
N LEU A 247 12.93 -11.10 -17.99
CA LEU A 247 13.52 -10.12 -17.10
C LEU A 247 12.81 -8.78 -17.26
N SER A 248 12.53 -8.12 -16.13
CA SER A 248 12.07 -6.73 -16.10
C SER A 248 13.15 -5.75 -16.56
N GLY A 249 12.81 -4.45 -16.65
CA GLY A 249 13.80 -3.40 -16.89
C GLY A 249 14.90 -3.34 -15.83
N LYS A 250 14.65 -3.90 -14.64
CA LYS A 250 15.61 -4.01 -13.54
C LYS A 250 16.37 -5.35 -13.52
N GLY A 251 16.19 -6.19 -14.54
CA GLY A 251 16.88 -7.47 -14.66
C GLY A 251 16.37 -8.55 -13.71
N LYS A 252 15.13 -8.43 -13.22
CA LYS A 252 14.50 -9.38 -12.28
C LYS A 252 13.42 -10.20 -12.96
N THR A 253 13.32 -11.47 -12.60
CA THR A 253 12.18 -12.32 -12.98
C THR A 253 11.00 -12.10 -12.03
N ALA A 254 9.83 -12.63 -12.39
CA ALA A 254 8.68 -12.68 -11.48
C ALA A 254 9.04 -13.42 -10.16
N LEU A 255 9.85 -14.48 -10.24
CA LEU A 255 10.27 -15.24 -9.06
C LEU A 255 11.14 -14.40 -8.10
N ASP A 256 11.99 -13.52 -8.64
CA ASP A 256 12.82 -12.63 -7.82
C ASP A 256 11.94 -11.66 -7.02
N TYR A 257 10.95 -11.03 -7.66
CA TYR A 257 9.99 -10.17 -6.95
C TYR A 257 9.16 -10.93 -5.92
N ALA A 258 8.73 -12.17 -6.21
CA ALA A 258 8.00 -13.01 -5.25
C ALA A 258 8.83 -13.24 -3.98
N ARG A 259 10.15 -13.47 -4.13
CA ARG A 259 11.08 -13.69 -3.00
C ARG A 259 11.34 -12.41 -2.22
N GLU A 260 11.61 -11.30 -2.90
CA GLU A 260 11.90 -10.01 -2.26
C GLU A 260 10.70 -9.50 -1.45
N LEU A 261 9.49 -9.62 -2.02
CA LEU A 261 8.25 -9.24 -1.35
C LEU A 261 7.72 -10.33 -0.40
N LYS A 262 8.40 -11.48 -0.32
CA LYS A 262 8.02 -12.60 0.56
C LYS A 262 6.58 -13.07 0.30
N TRP A 263 6.22 -13.24 -0.96
CA TRP A 263 4.97 -13.86 -1.39
C TRP A 263 5.12 -15.38 -1.40
N GLU A 264 5.21 -15.95 -0.20
CA GLU A 264 5.50 -17.38 0.03
C GLU A 264 4.53 -18.32 -0.71
N HIS A 265 3.28 -17.90 -0.89
CA HIS A 265 2.26 -18.68 -1.59
C HIS A 265 2.43 -18.69 -3.12
N ILE A 266 3.24 -17.77 -3.69
CA ILE A 266 3.50 -17.67 -5.13
C ILE A 266 4.80 -18.36 -5.52
N ILE A 267 5.82 -18.31 -4.65
CA ILE A 267 7.16 -18.85 -4.94
C ILE A 267 7.13 -20.27 -5.55
N PRO A 268 6.40 -21.26 -4.98
CA PRO A 268 6.39 -22.62 -5.52
C PRO A 268 5.88 -22.70 -6.97
N VAL A 269 4.93 -21.86 -7.34
CA VAL A 269 4.32 -21.85 -8.68
C VAL A 269 5.29 -21.30 -9.73
N LEU A 270 6.19 -20.40 -9.35
CA LEU A 270 7.20 -19.85 -10.27
C LEU A 270 8.47 -20.70 -10.33
N GLU A 271 8.76 -21.52 -9.32
CA GLU A 271 9.91 -22.43 -9.32
C GLU A 271 9.73 -23.65 -10.23
N HIS A 272 8.50 -24.15 -10.36
CA HIS A 272 8.15 -25.33 -11.18
C HIS A 272 7.88 -24.97 -12.63
#